data_AF-A0A0C3F4F2-F1
#
_entry.id   AF-A0A0C3F4F2-F1
#
_cell.length_a   1.000
_cell.length_b   1.000
_cell.length_c   1.000
_cell.angle_alpha   90.00
_cell.angle_beta   90.00
_cell.angle_gamma   90.00
#
_symmetry.space_group_name_H-M   'P 1'
#
loop_
_entity.id
_entity.type
_entity.pdbx_description
1 polymer ?
#
loop_
_entity_poly.entity_id
_entity_poly.type
_entity_poly.pdbx_seq_one_letter_code
_entity_poly.pdbx_strand_id
1 'polypeptide(L)' 'LREAIITAWQSWFTGLKRELAEAAGRISFTADVWSDSNRRGYLAITAHWISCEKTT' A
#
# COMPACT_ATOMS: atom_id res chain seq x y z
N LEU A 1 -21.31 -2.96 7.21
CA LEU A 1 -20.20 -1.98 7.02
C LEU A 1 -18.83 -2.64 6.98
N ARG A 2 -18.40 -3.38 8.02
CA ARG A 2 -17.08 -4.06 8.04
C ARG A 2 -16.83 -4.94 6.81
N GLU A 3 -17.79 -5.80 6.46
CA GLU A 3 -17.67 -6.69 5.30
C GLU A 3 -17.54 -5.89 4.01
N ALA A 4 -18.39 -4.87 3.83
CA ALA A 4 -18.32 -3.98 2.66
C ALA A 4 -16.95 -3.28 2.54
N ILE A 5 -16.35 -2.84 3.65
CA ILE A 5 -15.00 -2.24 3.66
C ILE A 5 -13.95 -3.26 3.22
N ILE A 6 -14.02 -4.49 3.75
CA ILE A 6 -13.07 -5.55 3.39
C ILE A 6 -13.22 -5.93 1.92
N THR A 7 -14.45 -6.08 1.42
CA THR A 7 -14.72 -6.39 0.01
C THR A 7 -14.20 -5.29 -0.91
N ALA A 8 -14.46 -4.02 -0.59
CA ALA A 8 -13.94 -2.89 -1.36
C ALA A 8 -12.40 -2.88 -1.37
N TRP A 9 -11.77 -3.08 -0.21
CA TRP A 9 -10.32 -3.17 -0.11
C TRP A 9 -9.73 -4.31 -0.93
N GLN A 10 -10.34 -5.52 -0.90
CA GLN A 10 -9.87 -6.67 -1.68
C GLN A 10 -9.91 -6.41 -3.20
N SER A 11 -10.95 -5.72 -3.67
CA SER A 11 -11.09 -5.32 -5.08
C SER A 11 -9.93 -4.40 -5.49
N TRP A 12 -9.72 -3.31 -4.74
CA TRP A 12 -8.61 -2.38 -4.97
C TRP A 12 -7.23 -3.07 -4.87
N PHE A 13 -7.06 -3.93 -3.87
CA PHE A 13 -5.80 -4.64 -3.62
C PHE A 13 -5.40 -5.56 -4.79
N THR A 14 -6.37 -6.07 -5.55
CA THR A 14 -6.09 -6.87 -6.75
C THR A 14 -5.46 -6.03 -7.85
N GLY A 15 -5.95 -4.81 -8.08
CA GLY A 15 -5.35 -3.85 -9.01
C GLY A 15 -3.95 -3.43 -8.57
N LEU A 16 -3.81 -3.07 -7.29
CA LEU A 16 -2.53 -2.65 -6.71
C LEU A 16 -1.45 -3.73 -6.84
N LYS A 17 -1.78 -5.02 -6.61
CA LYS A 17 -0.82 -6.12 -6.76
C LYS A 17 -0.26 -6.22 -8.18
N ARG A 18 -1.09 -6.00 -9.20
CA ARG A 18 -0.66 -5.98 -10.59
C ARG A 18 0.29 -4.81 -10.86
N GLU A 19 -0.06 -3.62 -10.38
CA GLU A 19 0.78 -2.42 -10.53
C GLU A 19 2.15 -2.58 -9.86
N LEU A 20 2.19 -3.14 -8.65
CA LEU A 20 3.44 -3.42 -7.94
C LEU A 20 4.29 -4.47 -8.66
N ALA A 21 3.67 -5.49 -9.26
CA ALA A 21 4.40 -6.47 -10.06
C ALA A 21 5.05 -5.81 -11.30
N GLU A 22 4.36 -4.87 -11.96
CA GLU A 22 4.91 -4.08 -13.06
C GLU A 22 6.01 -3.10 -12.60
N ALA A 23 5.96 -2.65 -11.36
CA ALA A 23 6.94 -1.74 -10.76
C ALA A 23 8.14 -2.44 -10.11
N ALA A 24 8.23 -3.78 -10.16
CA ALA A 24 9.33 -4.53 -9.54
C ALA A 24 10.72 -3.98 -9.94
N GLY A 25 11.59 -3.79 -8.96
CA GLY A 25 12.91 -3.16 -9.14
C GLY A 25 12.91 -1.63 -9.19
N ARG A 26 11.73 -0.98 -9.19
CA ARG A 26 11.56 0.48 -9.19
C ARG A 26 10.77 1.00 -7.98
N ILE A 27 10.50 0.13 -7.01
CA ILE A 27 9.78 0.48 -5.79
C ILE A 27 10.78 0.90 -4.72
N SER A 28 10.56 2.09 -4.15
CA SER A 28 11.21 2.53 -2.92
C SER A 28 10.24 2.37 -1.75
N PHE A 29 10.71 1.86 -0.62
CA PHE A 29 9.89 1.72 0.58
C PHE A 29 10.30 2.73 1.64
N THR A 30 9.33 3.35 2.29
CA THR A 30 9.52 4.11 3.52
C THR A 30 8.86 3.35 4.66
N ALA A 31 9.57 3.22 5.78
CA ALA A 31 9.03 2.68 7.02
C ALA A 31 8.95 3.84 8.03
N ASP A 32 7.75 4.13 8.51
CA ASP A 32 7.54 4.99 9.66
C ASP A 32 7.31 4.10 10.89
N VAL A 33 8.13 4.31 11.92
CA VAL A 33 8.13 3.52 13.15
C VAL A 33 8.01 4.49 14.30
N TRP A 34 6.93 4.35 15.08
CA TRP A 34 6.68 5.21 16.21
C TRP A 34 6.02 4.43 17.35
N SER A 35 5.93 5.07 18.51
CA SER A 35 5.14 4.58 19.63
C SER A 35 4.16 5.65 20.10
N ASP A 36 3.03 5.23 20.63
CA ASP A 36 2.09 6.15 21.30
C ASP A 36 2.51 6.40 22.76
N SER A 37 1.78 7.30 23.43
CA SER A 37 1.97 7.60 24.86
C SER A 37 1.73 6.39 25.77
N ASN A 38 1.02 5.37 25.29
CA ASN A 38 0.78 4.10 25.99
C ASN A 38 1.87 3.05 25.71
N ARG A 39 2.99 3.45 25.09
CA ARG A 39 4.11 2.58 24.71
C ARG A 39 3.70 1.47 23.73
N ARG A 40 2.68 1.70 22.91
CA ARG A 40 2.30 0.79 21.82
C ARG A 40 3.11 1.13 20.59
N GLY A 41 3.82 0.14 20.04
CA GLY A 41 4.57 0.31 18.81
C GLY A 41 3.67 0.21 17.57
N TYR A 42 3.96 1.05 16.58
CA TYR A 42 3.31 1.06 15.28
C TYR A 42 4.38 1.04 14.18
N LEU A 43 4.03 0.41 13.05
CA LEU A 43 4.83 0.37 11.84
C LEU A 43 3.90 0.66 10.66
N ALA A 44 4.21 1.71 9.91
CA ALA A 44 3.64 1.92 8.58
C ALA A 44 4.71 1.66 7.53
N ILE A 45 4.37 0.87 6.52
CA ILE A 45 5.20 0.66 5.34
C ILE A 45 4.47 1.28 4.15
N THR A 46 5.15 2.13 3.41
CA THR A 46 4.63 2.76 2.20
C THR A 46 5.55 2.44 1.02
N ALA A 47 4.97 1.97 -0.07
CA ALA A 47 5.67 1.76 -1.34
C ALA A 47 5.47 2.99 -2.23
N HIS A 48 6.55 3.50 -2.80
CA HIS A 48 6.56 4.60 -3.76
C HIS A 48 7.17 4.10 -5.07
N TRP A 49 6.49 4.34 -6.19
CA TRP A 49 7.00 4.04 -7.52
C TRP A 49 6.47 5.07 -8.52
N ILE A 50 7.18 5.24 -9.63
CA ILE A 50 6.73 6.09 -10.74
C ILE A 50 6.20 5.17 -11.84
N SER A 51 4.94 5.37 -12.24
CA SER A 51 4.34 4.72 -13.41
C SER A 51 4.14 5.74 -14.52
N CYS A 52 4.30 5.31 -15.78
CA CYS A 52 3.78 6.07 -16.90
C CYS A 52 2.27 5.84 -16.93
N GLU A 53 1.50 6.93 -17.07
CA GLU A 53 0.06 6.83 -17.28
C GLU A 53 -0.19 6.07 -18.59
N LYS A 54 -0.92 4.94 -18.52
CA LYS A 54 -1.35 4.24 -19.72
C LYS A 54 -2.60 4.95 -20.22
N THR A 55 -2.48 5.75 -21.27
CA THR A 55 -3.64 6.33 -21.96
C THR A 55 -4.48 5.18 -22.52
N THR A 56 -5.63 4.93 -21.89
CA THR A 56 -6.64 3.97 -22.37
C THR A 56 -7.29 4.42 -23.66
#